data_AF-A0A3P7ICB5-F1
#
_entry.id   AF-A0A3P7ICB5-F1
#
_cell.length_a   1.000
_cell.length_b   1.000
_cell.length_c   1.000
_cell.angle_alpha   90.00
_cell.angle_beta   90.00
_cell.angle_gamma   90.00
#
_symmetry.space_group_name_H-M   'P 1'
#
loop_
_entity.id
_entity.type
_entity.pdbx_description
1 polymer ?
#
loop_
_entity_poly.entity_id
_entity_poly.type
_entity_poly.pdbx_seq_one_letter_code
_entity_poly.pdbx_strand_id
1 'polypeptide(L)'
;MGGFNLEVFDAKEPTRSIITLDNLTGDETVLAIKKRIAQKKLKLTVERQSVRVEPKGKAIADEKQIKELGLSAQNAQLYVRDLGPQIPWKTVFLLEYLGPLLIYPLFYIRPAFIYGEGAADRPYHLAVTYAFICWSFHYAKRLFETQFIHRFSNGTMPRFNLVKVEILS
;
A
#
# COMPACT_ATOMS: atom_id res chain seq x y z
N MET A 1 -11.94 27.64 -23.10
CA MET A 1 -12.41 26.96 -21.86
C MET A 1 -11.38 27.26 -20.79
N GLY A 2 -11.74 28.10 -19.81
CA GLY A 2 -10.79 28.62 -18.82
C GLY A 2 -10.39 27.54 -17.83
N GLY A 3 -9.11 27.17 -17.83
CA GLY A 3 -8.54 26.44 -16.70
C GLY A 3 -8.53 27.33 -15.46
N PHE A 4 -8.73 26.74 -14.28
CA PHE A 4 -8.55 27.44 -13.01
C PHE A 4 -7.24 27.01 -12.35
N ASN A 5 -6.72 27.88 -11.49
CA ASN A 5 -5.52 27.61 -10.70
C ASN A 5 -5.94 27.00 -9.36
N LEU A 6 -5.25 25.95 -8.96
CA LEU A 6 -5.45 25.26 -7.68
C LEU A 6 -4.18 25.39 -6.85
N GLU A 7 -4.31 26.04 -5.70
CA GLU A 7 -3.21 26.18 -4.74
C GLU A 7 -3.25 25.02 -3.76
N VAL A 8 -2.12 24.34 -3.62
CA VAL A 8 -1.96 23.21 -2.70
C VAL A 8 -1.10 23.65 -1.53
N PHE A 9 -1.67 23.61 -0.33
CA PHE A 9 -1.03 23.96 0.94
C PHE A 9 -0.66 22.71 1.75
N ASP A 10 0.24 22.87 2.71
CA ASP A 10 0.52 21.83 3.69
C ASP A 10 -0.59 21.81 4.77
N ALA A 11 -1.17 20.65 5.05
CA ALA A 11 -2.17 20.51 6.10
C ALA A 11 -1.62 20.73 7.51
N LYS A 12 -0.30 20.55 7.71
CA LYS A 12 0.38 20.78 9.00
C LYS A 12 0.70 22.25 9.21
N GLU A 13 1.07 22.95 8.15
CA GLU A 13 1.42 24.37 8.12
C GLU A 13 0.58 25.05 7.02
N PRO A 14 -0.66 25.49 7.33
CA PRO A 14 -1.61 26.00 6.33
C PRO A 14 -1.13 27.25 5.59
N THR A 15 -0.11 27.94 6.11
CA THR A 15 0.51 29.12 5.49
C THR A 15 1.54 28.76 4.43
N ARG A 16 1.97 27.49 4.36
CA ARG A 16 3.00 27.03 3.43
C ARG A 16 2.36 26.46 2.17
N SER A 17 2.44 27.22 1.07
CA SER A 17 2.10 26.69 -0.24
C SER A 17 3.15 25.65 -0.69
N ILE A 18 2.69 24.46 -1.04
CA ILE A 18 3.53 23.39 -1.58
C ILE A 18 3.71 23.61 -3.07
N ILE A 19 2.61 23.85 -3.78
CA ILE A 19 2.59 23.98 -5.22
C ILE A 19 1.31 24.62 -5.75
N THR A 20 1.42 25.37 -6.85
CA THR A 20 0.27 25.82 -7.65
C THR A 20 0.16 24.96 -8.90
N LEU A 21 -1.04 24.48 -9.17
CA LEU A 21 -1.37 23.71 -10.36
C LEU A 21 -2.23 24.59 -11.27
N ASP A 22 -1.68 24.90 -12.44
CA ASP A 22 -2.36 25.69 -13.47
C ASP A 22 -3.03 24.77 -14.49
N ASN A 23 -3.98 25.32 -15.25
CA ASN A 23 -4.69 24.62 -16.33
C ASN A 23 -5.40 23.33 -15.88
N LEU A 24 -6.10 23.39 -14.74
CA LEU A 24 -6.95 22.28 -14.30
C LEU A 24 -8.34 22.37 -14.92
N THR A 25 -8.84 21.21 -15.33
CA THR A 25 -10.23 21.05 -15.79
C THR A 25 -11.08 20.52 -14.64
N GLY A 26 -12.30 21.02 -14.45
CA GLY A 26 -13.15 20.62 -13.31
C GLY A 26 -13.54 19.13 -13.30
N ASP A 27 -13.41 18.44 -14.43
CA ASP A 27 -13.66 17.00 -14.58
C ASP A 27 -12.50 16.11 -14.13
N GLU A 28 -11.35 16.69 -13.77
CA GLU A 28 -10.22 15.92 -13.27
C GLU A 28 -10.54 15.30 -11.90
N THR A 29 -10.07 14.08 -11.69
CA THR A 29 -10.20 13.36 -10.42
C THR A 29 -9.10 13.76 -9.45
N VAL A 30 -9.34 13.56 -8.15
CA VAL A 30 -8.33 13.76 -7.10
C VAL A 30 -7.07 12.92 -7.38
N LEU A 31 -7.21 11.71 -7.93
CA LEU A 31 -6.08 10.89 -8.34
C LEU A 31 -5.17 11.58 -9.39
N ALA A 32 -5.77 12.26 -10.38
CA ALA A 32 -5.02 12.97 -11.41
C ALA A 32 -4.23 14.15 -10.80
N ILE A 33 -4.83 14.87 -9.85
CA ILE A 33 -4.17 15.94 -9.09
C ILE A 33 -2.98 15.38 -8.30
N LYS A 34 -3.18 14.29 -7.54
CA LYS A 34 -2.09 13.66 -6.78
C LYS A 34 -0.91 13.24 -7.68
N LYS A 35 -1.20 12.73 -8.88
CA LYS A 35 -0.17 12.39 -9.88
C LYS A 35 0.61 13.62 -10.35
N ARG A 36 -0.07 14.74 -10.64
CA ARG A 36 0.60 16.02 -11.00
C ARG A 36 1.48 16.55 -9.86
N ILE A 37 1.00 16.46 -8.61
CA ILE A 37 1.79 16.83 -7.43
C ILE A 37 3.03 15.95 -7.31
N ALA A 38 2.87 14.63 -7.49
CA ALA A 38 3.98 13.68 -7.41
C ALA A 38 5.03 13.91 -8.51
N GLN A 39 4.61 14.29 -9.71
CA GLN A 39 5.51 14.64 -10.82
C GLN A 39 6.36 15.88 -10.50
N LYS A 40 5.74 16.93 -9.93
CA LYS A 40 6.46 18.16 -9.60
C LYS A 40 7.25 18.08 -8.28
N LYS A 41 6.82 17.23 -7.33
CA LYS A 41 7.45 17.02 -6.01
C LYS A 41 7.76 15.54 -5.80
N LEU A 42 8.94 15.10 -6.22
CA LEU A 42 9.37 13.69 -6.17
C LEU A 42 9.27 13.05 -4.77
N LYS A 43 9.41 13.84 -3.69
CA LYS A 43 9.31 13.35 -2.30
C LYS A 43 7.88 12.93 -1.91
N LEU A 44 6.86 13.50 -2.55
CA LEU A 44 5.45 13.26 -2.26
C LEU A 44 4.86 12.32 -3.33
N THR A 45 5.12 11.02 -3.21
CA THR A 45 4.46 10.01 -4.06
C THR A 45 2.95 10.01 -3.83
N VAL A 46 2.16 9.64 -4.84
CA VAL A 46 0.68 9.60 -4.80
C VAL A 46 0.15 8.94 -3.53
N GLU A 47 0.68 7.77 -3.18
CA GLU A 47 0.28 7.01 -1.99
C GLU A 47 0.54 7.76 -0.68
N ARG A 48 1.56 8.61 -0.62
CA ARG A 48 1.91 9.36 0.60
C ARG A 48 1.01 10.57 0.82
N GLN A 49 0.24 10.98 -0.19
CA GLN A 49 -0.55 12.20 -0.16
C GLN A 49 -1.97 11.92 0.36
N SER A 50 -2.31 12.52 1.50
CA SER A 50 -3.70 12.68 1.94
C SER A 50 -4.20 14.06 1.55
N VAL A 51 -5.07 14.14 0.54
CA VAL A 51 -5.69 15.39 0.08
C VAL A 51 -6.94 15.68 0.90
N ARG A 52 -7.12 16.95 1.29
CA ARG A 52 -8.21 17.45 2.14
C ARG A 52 -8.67 18.82 1.64
N VAL A 53 -9.97 19.12 1.78
CA VAL A 53 -10.52 20.46 1.48
C VAL A 53 -10.17 21.45 2.59
N GLU A 54 -10.10 20.96 3.83
CA GLU A 54 -9.76 21.75 5.02
C GLU A 54 -8.54 21.15 5.73
N PRO A 55 -7.72 21.95 6.44
CA PRO A 55 -6.52 21.46 7.14
C PRO A 55 -6.82 20.30 8.11
N LYS A 56 -7.94 20.40 8.84
CA LYS A 56 -8.41 19.39 9.81
C LYS A 56 -9.55 18.52 9.28
N GLY A 57 -9.92 18.68 8.01
CA GLY A 57 -11.02 17.95 7.39
C GLY A 57 -10.71 16.47 7.13
N LYS A 58 -11.73 15.75 6.66
CA LYS A 58 -11.62 14.35 6.22
C LYS A 58 -10.82 14.25 4.93
N ALA A 59 -10.08 13.15 4.77
CA ALA A 59 -9.41 12.83 3.51
C ALA A 59 -10.44 12.62 2.39
N ILE A 60 -10.14 13.17 1.22
CA ILE A 60 -10.96 13.02 0.02
C ILE A 60 -10.62 11.70 -0.67
N ALA A 61 -11.64 11.01 -1.18
CA ALA A 61 -11.48 9.80 -1.96
C ALA A 61 -10.96 10.12 -3.38
N ASP A 62 -10.23 9.18 -3.97
CA ASP A 62 -9.45 9.41 -5.20
C ASP A 62 -10.33 9.46 -6.45
N GLU A 63 -11.55 8.91 -6.35
CA GLU A 63 -12.56 8.85 -7.41
C GLU A 63 -13.35 10.15 -7.55
N LYS A 64 -13.36 11.00 -6.51
CA LYS A 64 -14.12 12.25 -6.54
C LYS A 64 -13.53 13.23 -7.54
N GLN A 65 -14.43 13.97 -8.20
CA GLN A 65 -14.07 15.04 -9.12
C GLN A 65 -13.95 16.38 -8.41
N ILE A 66 -13.17 17.30 -8.98
CA ILE A 66 -13.00 18.65 -8.41
C ILE A 66 -14.34 19.41 -8.38
N LYS A 67 -15.19 19.21 -9.39
CA LYS A 67 -16.56 19.78 -9.45
C LYS A 67 -17.42 19.41 -8.24
N GLU A 68 -17.36 18.16 -7.79
CA GLU A 68 -18.15 17.68 -6.64
C GLU A 68 -17.69 18.30 -5.31
N LEU A 69 -16.46 18.79 -5.26
CA LEU A 69 -15.87 19.39 -4.07
C LEU A 69 -16.16 20.90 -3.97
N GLY A 70 -16.89 21.48 -4.93
CA GLY A 70 -17.16 22.93 -4.98
C GLY A 70 -15.91 23.78 -5.25
N LEU A 71 -14.81 23.14 -5.67
CA LEU A 71 -13.51 23.78 -5.92
C LEU A 71 -13.36 24.30 -7.36
N SER A 72 -14.46 24.43 -8.11
CA SER A 72 -14.46 24.98 -9.48
C SER A 72 -14.37 26.51 -9.53
N ALA A 73 -14.28 27.18 -8.38
CA ALA A 73 -14.16 28.64 -8.31
C ALA A 73 -12.71 29.11 -8.49
N GLN A 74 -12.53 30.35 -8.96
CA GLN A 74 -11.21 31.00 -9.02
C GLN A 74 -10.61 31.06 -7.61
N ASN A 75 -9.38 30.54 -7.44
CA ASN A 75 -8.65 30.38 -6.17
C ASN A 75 -9.09 29.21 -5.28
N ALA A 76 -9.29 28.04 -5.88
CA ALA A 76 -9.49 26.82 -5.12
C ALA A 76 -8.24 26.42 -4.32
N GLN A 77 -8.44 26.08 -3.05
CA GLN A 77 -7.38 25.68 -2.14
C GLN A 77 -7.56 24.21 -1.75
N LEU A 78 -6.47 23.46 -1.77
CA LEU A 78 -6.40 22.09 -1.25
C LEU A 78 -5.27 21.97 -0.24
N TYR A 79 -5.48 21.12 0.76
CA TYR A 79 -4.47 20.81 1.75
C TYR A 79 -3.98 19.39 1.55
N VAL A 80 -2.67 19.22 1.47
CA VAL A 80 -2.01 17.91 1.39
C VAL A 80 -1.30 17.63 2.70
N ARG A 81 -1.54 16.45 3.25
CA ARG A 81 -0.80 15.90 4.38
C ARG A 81 0.06 14.74 3.91
N ASP A 82 1.35 14.78 4.26
CA ASP A 82 2.25 13.63 4.09
C ASP A 82 1.96 12.57 5.16
N LEU A 83 1.55 11.38 4.72
CA LEU A 83 1.29 10.21 5.57
C LEU A 83 2.57 9.45 5.94
N GLY A 84 3.71 9.81 5.35
CA GLY A 84 4.96 9.07 5.47
C GLY A 84 5.05 7.89 4.50
N PRO A 85 6.06 7.03 4.63
CA PRO A 85 6.26 5.89 3.74
C PRO A 85 5.12 4.87 3.85
N GLN A 86 4.47 4.61 2.70
CA GLN A 86 3.32 3.72 2.58
C GLN A 86 3.70 2.48 1.77
N ILE A 87 3.15 1.33 2.15
CA ILE A 87 3.35 0.05 1.47
C ILE A 87 1.98 -0.52 1.06
N PRO A 88 1.83 -1.06 -0.15
CA PRO A 88 0.59 -1.69 -0.58
C PRO A 88 0.23 -2.89 0.30
N TRP A 89 -1.03 -2.99 0.70
CA TRP A 89 -1.52 -4.14 1.49
C TRP A 89 -1.22 -5.48 0.81
N LYS A 90 -1.34 -5.53 -0.52
CA LYS A 90 -1.01 -6.71 -1.31
C LYS A 90 0.41 -7.23 -1.05
N THR A 91 1.39 -6.33 -0.92
CA THR A 91 2.78 -6.69 -0.62
C THR A 91 2.94 -7.18 0.81
N VAL A 92 2.21 -6.58 1.77
CA VAL A 92 2.21 -7.02 3.17
C VAL A 92 1.70 -8.46 3.28
N PHE A 93 0.52 -8.72 2.74
CA PHE A 93 -0.09 -10.06 2.75
C PHE A 93 0.75 -11.09 2.00
N LEU A 94 1.40 -10.70 0.90
CA LEU A 94 2.34 -11.57 0.20
C LEU A 94 3.49 -12.00 1.10
N LEU A 95 4.13 -11.06 1.80
CA LEU A 95 5.28 -11.36 2.65
C LEU A 95 4.87 -12.21 3.87
N GLU A 96 3.73 -11.88 4.47
CA GLU A 96 3.16 -12.61 5.61
C GLU A 96 2.92 -14.09 5.29
N TYR A 97 2.37 -14.41 4.11
CA TYR A 97 2.12 -15.80 3.72
C TYR A 97 3.31 -16.47 3.02
N LEU A 98 4.23 -15.70 2.42
CA LEU A 98 5.45 -16.23 1.83
C LEU A 98 6.41 -16.76 2.90
N GLY A 99 6.48 -16.13 4.07
CA GLY A 99 7.31 -16.59 5.19
C GLY A 99 7.02 -18.05 5.57
N PRO A 100 5.81 -18.39 6.03
CA PRO A 100 5.40 -19.75 6.34
C PRO A 100 5.54 -20.72 5.16
N LEU A 101 5.27 -20.25 3.93
CA LEU A 101 5.43 -21.06 2.73
C LEU A 101 6.89 -21.45 2.48
N LEU A 102 7.87 -20.62 2.85
CA LEU A 102 9.30 -20.92 2.66
C LEU A 102 9.93 -21.62 3.85
N ILE A 103 9.46 -21.33 5.06
CA ILE A 103 9.96 -21.93 6.30
C ILE A 103 9.76 -23.44 6.24
N TYR A 104 8.54 -23.94 6.04
CA TYR A 104 8.30 -25.39 6.12
C TYR A 104 9.10 -26.21 5.08
N PRO A 105 9.21 -25.80 3.79
CA PRO A 105 10.10 -26.47 2.83
C PRO A 105 11.58 -26.39 3.14
N LEU A 106 12.07 -25.32 3.78
CA LEU A 106 13.46 -25.22 4.19
C LEU A 106 13.82 -26.34 5.18
N PHE A 107 12.93 -26.62 6.14
CA PHE A 107 13.09 -27.69 7.11
C PHE A 107 12.97 -29.08 6.46
N TYR A 108 12.07 -29.21 5.47
CA TYR A 108 11.89 -30.46 4.74
C TYR A 108 13.07 -30.78 3.83
N ILE A 109 13.60 -29.83 3.05
CA ILE A 109 14.66 -30.08 2.05
C ILE A 109 16.05 -30.14 2.68
N ARG A 110 16.29 -29.40 3.78
CA ARG A 110 17.63 -29.25 4.35
C ARG A 110 17.68 -29.63 5.84
N PRO A 111 17.26 -30.86 6.22
CA PRO A 111 17.19 -31.27 7.61
C PRO A 111 18.56 -31.28 8.30
N ALA A 112 19.65 -31.56 7.57
CA ALA A 112 21.00 -31.61 8.14
C ALA A 112 21.46 -30.28 8.76
N PHE A 113 21.00 -29.14 8.22
CA PHE A 113 21.37 -27.82 8.75
C PHE A 113 20.66 -27.51 10.08
N ILE A 114 19.48 -28.09 10.31
CA ILE A 114 18.61 -27.76 11.45
C ILE A 114 18.64 -28.85 12.53
N TYR A 115 18.67 -30.11 12.13
CA TYR A 115 18.59 -31.28 13.02
C TYR A 115 19.95 -31.99 13.22
N GLY A 116 21.03 -31.49 12.61
CA GLY A 116 22.40 -32.00 12.76
C GLY A 116 22.83 -33.04 11.73
N GLU A 117 24.11 -33.40 11.74
CA GLU A 117 24.67 -34.43 10.85
C GLU A 117 23.99 -35.80 11.09
N GLY A 118 23.61 -36.48 10.01
CA GLY A 118 22.85 -37.75 10.06
C GLY A 118 21.32 -37.60 10.03
N ALA A 119 20.78 -36.38 10.08
CA ALA A 119 19.34 -36.16 9.96
C ALA A 119 18.81 -36.32 8.53
N ALA A 120 19.63 -36.02 7.52
CA ALA A 120 19.28 -36.20 6.11
C ALA A 120 19.27 -37.68 5.69
N ASP A 121 19.97 -38.54 6.43
CA ASP A 121 20.09 -39.97 6.12
C ASP A 121 18.92 -40.79 6.66
N ARG A 122 18.01 -40.17 7.46
CA ARG A 122 16.81 -40.84 7.96
C ARG A 122 15.68 -40.75 6.94
N PRO A 123 14.92 -41.83 6.70
CA PRO A 123 13.76 -41.77 5.82
C PRO A 123 12.67 -40.88 6.43
N TYR A 124 12.06 -40.02 5.60
CA TYR A 124 10.90 -39.23 6.01
C TYR A 124 9.70 -40.15 6.26
N HIS A 125 9.01 -39.91 7.38
CA HIS A 125 7.73 -40.55 7.63
C HIS A 125 6.67 -40.02 6.66
N LEU A 126 5.79 -40.89 6.15
CA LEU A 126 4.76 -40.52 5.17
C LEU A 126 3.88 -39.35 5.65
N ALA A 127 3.57 -39.31 6.96
CA ALA A 127 2.82 -38.22 7.56
C ALA A 127 3.49 -36.84 7.38
N VAL A 128 4.82 -36.77 7.41
CA VAL A 128 5.57 -35.52 7.22
C VAL A 128 5.49 -35.06 5.76
N THR A 129 5.57 -36.00 4.82
CA THR A 129 5.38 -35.70 3.40
C THR A 129 3.96 -35.22 3.10
N TYR A 130 2.94 -35.82 3.69
CA TYR A 130 1.56 -35.32 3.55
C TYR A 130 1.37 -33.95 4.19
N ALA A 131 1.93 -33.72 5.38
CA ALA A 131 1.90 -32.42 6.03
C ALA A 131 2.58 -31.35 5.16
N PHE A 132 3.74 -31.67 4.56
CA PHE A 132 4.43 -30.81 3.60
C PHE A 132 3.57 -30.42 2.41
N ILE A 133 2.91 -31.40 1.79
CA ILE A 133 2.05 -31.18 0.62
C ILE A 133 0.85 -30.30 1.01
N CYS A 134 0.15 -30.66 2.10
CA CYS A 134 -1.02 -29.90 2.57
C CYS A 134 -0.66 -28.47 2.96
N TRP A 135 0.47 -28.26 3.65
CA TRP A 135 0.98 -26.95 4.02
C TRP A 135 1.29 -26.11 2.78
N SER A 136 2.10 -26.66 1.87
CA SER A 136 2.50 -25.96 0.64
C SER A 136 1.28 -25.59 -0.19
N PHE A 137 0.31 -26.51 -0.34
CA PHE A 137 -0.92 -26.26 -1.06
C PHE A 137 -1.79 -25.18 -0.39
N HIS A 138 -1.94 -25.23 0.94
CA HIS A 138 -2.71 -24.25 1.71
C HIS A 138 -2.19 -22.82 1.49
N TYR A 139 -0.89 -22.61 1.70
CA TYR A 139 -0.28 -21.28 1.57
C TYR A 139 -0.16 -20.84 0.11
N ALA A 140 0.08 -21.76 -0.84
CA ALA A 140 0.05 -21.44 -2.27
C ALA A 140 -1.34 -20.97 -2.72
N LYS A 141 -2.42 -21.63 -2.29
CA LYS A 141 -3.80 -21.20 -2.56
C LYS A 141 -4.06 -19.81 -1.99
N ARG A 142 -3.66 -19.54 -0.73
CA ARG A 142 -3.80 -18.21 -0.10
C ARG A 142 -3.04 -17.13 -0.85
N LEU A 143 -1.83 -17.41 -1.33
CA LEU A 143 -1.03 -16.48 -2.13
C LEU A 143 -1.71 -16.18 -3.47
N PHE A 144 -2.22 -17.22 -4.13
CA PHE A 144 -2.96 -17.09 -5.39
C PHE A 144 -4.24 -16.25 -5.21
N GLU A 145 -5.04 -16.55 -4.20
CA GLU A 145 -6.23 -15.76 -3.86
C GLU A 145 -5.89 -14.29 -3.62
N THR A 146 -4.83 -14.04 -2.87
CA THR A 146 -4.33 -12.69 -2.60
C THR A 146 -3.88 -11.95 -3.86
N GLN A 147 -3.31 -12.66 -4.84
CA GLN A 147 -2.82 -12.05 -6.06
C GLN A 147 -3.90 -11.73 -7.09
N PHE A 148 -4.85 -12.64 -7.25
CA PHE A 148 -5.77 -12.61 -8.40
C PHE A 148 -7.23 -12.34 -8.02
N ILE A 149 -7.66 -12.79 -6.85
CA ILE A 149 -9.07 -12.75 -6.46
C ILE A 149 -9.33 -11.62 -5.46
N HIS A 150 -8.38 -11.37 -4.56
CA HIS A 150 -8.58 -10.43 -3.46
C HIS A 150 -8.41 -8.99 -3.93
N ARG A 151 -9.49 -8.20 -3.76
CA ARG A 151 -9.47 -6.75 -3.95
C ARG A 151 -9.35 -6.08 -2.58
N PHE A 152 -8.20 -5.47 -2.33
CA PHE A 152 -8.01 -4.65 -1.13
C PHE A 152 -8.82 -3.36 -1.25
N SER A 153 -9.59 -3.05 -0.20
CA SER A 153 -10.39 -1.81 -0.12
C SER A 153 -9.53 -0.59 0.20
N ASN A 154 -8.50 -0.77 1.04
CA ASN A 154 -7.48 0.24 1.29
C ASN A 154 -6.26 -0.08 0.42
N GLY A 155 -5.77 0.91 -0.34
CA GLY A 155 -4.63 0.73 -1.23
C GLY A 155 -3.33 0.45 -0.46
N THR A 156 -3.14 1.11 0.68
CA THR A 156 -1.84 1.15 1.37
C THR A 156 -1.94 1.22 2.89
N MET A 157 -0.81 0.93 3.55
CA MET A 157 -0.60 0.96 5.00
C MET A 157 0.72 1.70 5.32
N PRO A 158 0.82 2.42 6.46
CA PRO A 158 2.09 2.94 6.94
C PRO A 158 3.08 1.82 7.25
N ARG A 159 4.32 1.90 6.73
CA ARG A 159 5.33 0.83 6.85
C ARG A 159 5.68 0.43 8.29
N PHE A 160 5.54 1.33 9.26
CA PHE A 160 5.86 1.05 10.66
C PHE A 160 4.90 0.02 11.27
N ASN A 161 3.71 -0.14 10.67
CA ASN A 161 2.73 -1.08 11.13
C ASN A 161 3.01 -2.52 10.65
N LEU A 162 3.99 -2.72 9.74
CA LEU A 162 4.48 -4.05 9.35
C LEU A 162 4.97 -4.85 10.56
N VAL A 163 5.78 -4.21 11.42
CA VAL A 163 6.36 -4.85 12.62
C VAL A 163 5.28 -5.34 13.58
N LYS A 164 4.10 -4.71 13.59
CA LYS A 164 3.00 -5.09 14.47
C LYS A 164 2.17 -6.26 13.93
N VAL A 165 2.04 -6.37 12.61
CA VAL A 165 1.33 -7.50 11.96
C VAL A 165 2.12 -8.79 12.15
N GLU A 166 3.45 -8.73 12.02
CA GLU A 166 4.35 -9.88 12.17
C GLU A 166 4.36 -10.48 13.59
N ILE A 167 3.95 -9.71 14.61
CA ILE A 167 3.92 -10.14 16.03
C ILE A 167 2.55 -10.75 16.42
N LEU A 168 1.51 -10.57 15.60
CA LEU A 168 0.13 -10.96 15.93
C LEU A 168 -0.45 -12.06 15.01
N SER A 169 0.29 -12.54 14.02
CA SER A 169 -0.04 -13.75 13.25
C SER A 169 0.64 -14.98 13.82
#